data_AF-A0A147B6N0-F1
#
_entry.id   AF-A0A147B6N0-F1
#
_cell.length_a   1.000
_cell.length_b   1.000
_cell.length_c   1.000
_cell.angle_alpha   90.00
_cell.angle_beta   90.00
_cell.angle_gamma   90.00
#
_symmetry.space_group_name_H-M   'P 1'
#
loop_
_entity.id
_entity.type
_entity.pdbx_description
1 polymer ?
#
loop_
_entity_poly.entity_id
_entity_poly.type
_entity_poly.pdbx_seq_one_letter_code
_entity_poly.pdbx_strand_id
1 'polypeptide(L)'
;DPTSGQMQFEAWGHKQGPLHGLPISTPYLTKDYLQQKRFQAQSNGTTYVYDFPDMFRQALMRLWEEHVEMHPDEDVPACLLNCVELVLDGQQRLVEQKRLPGENDVGMVAWRMTLFTPEYPNGRDVIVIANDITFLLGTFGPQEDLLFFKASERARQMAIPRLYISANSGARIGLAEEVKHLFNVAWVDPSNPDKGYKYLYLTPENFKKVSAVNSVNAELTEICWPYCW
;
A
#
# COMPACT_ATOMS: atom_id res chain seq x y z
N ASP A 1 36.69 -13.24 17.08
CA ASP A 1 37.59 -13.73 16.02
C ASP A 1 39.03 -13.89 16.54
N PRO A 2 39.59 -15.11 16.54
CA PRO A 2 40.97 -15.39 16.96
C PRO A 2 42.04 -14.65 16.16
N THR A 3 41.72 -14.21 14.94
CA THR A 3 42.65 -13.57 14.00
C THR A 3 42.73 -12.05 14.17
N SER A 4 41.62 -11.39 14.47
CA SER A 4 41.54 -9.94 14.66
C SER A 4 41.51 -9.48 16.13
N GLY A 5 41.31 -10.41 17.09
CA GLY A 5 41.16 -10.08 18.51
C GLY A 5 39.86 -9.35 18.85
N GLN A 6 38.97 -9.13 17.88
CA GLN A 6 37.68 -8.48 18.10
C GLN A 6 36.65 -9.47 18.65
N MET A 7 35.92 -9.03 19.68
CA MET A 7 34.75 -9.72 20.20
C MET A 7 33.59 -9.58 19.20
N GLN A 8 32.97 -10.70 18.86
CA GLN A 8 31.91 -10.80 17.87
C GLN A 8 30.74 -11.61 18.43
N PHE A 9 29.55 -11.40 17.86
CA PHE A 9 28.37 -12.20 18.17
C PHE A 9 28.46 -13.59 17.57
N GLU A 10 28.20 -14.62 18.37
CA GLU A 10 28.11 -16.00 17.92
C GLU A 10 26.69 -16.52 18.14
N ALA A 11 26.08 -17.09 17.09
CA ALA A 11 24.73 -17.61 17.16
C ALA A 11 24.78 -19.00 17.76
N TRP A 12 23.91 -19.28 18.73
CA TRP A 12 23.82 -20.59 19.34
C TRP A 12 22.81 -21.47 18.61
N GLY A 13 23.26 -22.60 18.07
CA GLY A 13 22.43 -23.57 17.33
C GLY A 13 22.59 -23.50 15.82
N HIS A 14 21.74 -24.23 15.09
CA HIS A 14 21.85 -24.39 13.62
C HIS A 14 21.40 -23.16 12.81
N LYS A 15 20.75 -22.17 13.45
CA LYS A 15 20.25 -20.97 12.78
C LYS A 15 21.16 -19.79 13.06
N GLN A 16 21.74 -19.23 12.01
CA GLN A 16 22.52 -18.00 12.11
C GLN A 16 21.58 -16.79 12.04
N GLY A 17 21.66 -15.94 13.06
CA GLY A 17 20.93 -14.67 13.10
C GLY A 17 21.64 -13.55 12.33
N PRO A 18 20.97 -12.43 12.06
CA PRO A 18 21.52 -11.31 11.27
C PRO A 18 22.75 -10.63 11.90
N LEU A 19 22.98 -10.82 13.21
CA LEU A 19 24.14 -10.28 13.91
C LEU A 19 25.30 -11.28 14.01
N HIS A 20 25.13 -12.53 13.56
CA HIS A 20 26.17 -13.56 13.67
C HIS A 20 27.44 -13.15 12.94
N GLY A 21 28.58 -13.23 13.62
CA GLY A 21 29.91 -12.85 13.10
C GLY A 21 30.20 -11.35 13.11
N LEU A 22 29.23 -10.50 13.48
CA LEU A 22 29.46 -9.06 13.57
C LEU A 22 30.13 -8.66 14.90
N PRO A 23 30.98 -7.61 14.94
CA PRO A 23 31.56 -7.11 16.18
C PRO A 23 30.50 -6.68 17.21
N ILE A 24 30.79 -6.83 18.50
CA ILE A 24 29.88 -6.35 19.56
C ILE A 24 29.68 -4.83 19.57
N SER A 25 30.60 -4.10 18.93
CA SER A 25 30.54 -2.64 18.76
C SER A 25 29.67 -2.21 17.58
N THR A 26 29.05 -3.15 16.85
CA THR A 26 28.16 -2.85 15.74
C THR A 26 27.02 -1.96 16.24
N PRO A 27 26.90 -0.71 15.76
CA PRO A 27 25.85 0.18 16.22
C PRO A 27 24.48 -0.39 15.83
N TYR A 28 23.48 -0.15 16.67
CA TYR A 28 22.11 -0.47 16.32
C TYR A 28 21.75 0.24 15.02
N LEU A 29 21.24 -0.52 14.06
CA LEU A 29 20.71 0.05 12.83
C LEU A 29 19.59 1.02 13.18
N THR A 30 19.60 2.19 12.52
CA THR A 30 18.51 3.14 12.62
C THR A 30 17.22 2.52 12.10
N LYS A 31 16.07 3.10 12.46
CA LYS A 31 14.77 2.58 12.03
C LYS A 31 14.74 2.41 10.53
N ASP A 32 14.60 1.15 10.11
CA ASP A 32 14.45 0.80 8.70
C ASP A 32 13.14 1.40 8.15
N TYR A 33 13.10 1.70 6.86
CA TYR A 33 11.92 2.25 6.19
C TYR A 33 10.66 1.41 6.49
N LEU A 34 10.80 0.08 6.49
CA LEU A 34 9.73 -0.86 6.83
C LEU A 34 9.31 -0.77 8.30
N GLN A 35 10.22 -0.50 9.23
CA GLN A 35 9.87 -0.32 10.64
C GLN A 35 9.04 0.94 10.86
N GLN A 36 9.31 2.01 10.11
CA GLN A 36 8.47 3.21 10.14
C GLN A 36 7.05 2.91 9.64
N LYS A 37 6.92 2.17 8.54
CA LYS A 37 5.63 1.72 8.00
C LYS A 37 4.87 0.83 8.99
N ARG A 38 5.55 -0.12 9.63
CA ARG A 38 4.99 -0.96 10.70
C ARG A 38 4.48 -0.14 11.87
N PHE A 39 5.27 0.82 12.34
CA PHE A 39 4.87 1.71 13.41
C PHE A 39 3.63 2.54 13.05
N GLN A 40 3.54 3.03 11.81
CA GLN A 40 2.36 3.75 11.32
C GLN A 40 1.12 2.85 11.27
N ALA A 41 1.25 1.62 10.77
CA ALA A 41 0.14 0.65 10.76
C ALA A 41 -0.34 0.34 12.19
N GLN A 42 0.59 0.08 13.10
CA GLN A 42 0.29 -0.20 14.52
C GLN A 42 -0.39 0.98 15.22
N SER A 43 0.06 2.20 14.92
CA SER A 43 -0.55 3.42 15.46
C SER A 43 -1.99 3.64 14.96
N ASN A 44 -2.32 3.08 13.79
CA ASN A 44 -3.68 3.02 13.27
C ASN A 44 -4.44 1.74 13.69
N GLY A 45 -3.89 0.94 14.62
CA GLY A 45 -4.55 -0.24 15.17
C GLY A 45 -4.62 -1.45 14.23
N THR A 46 -3.76 -1.51 13.21
CA THR A 46 -3.72 -2.64 12.26
C THR A 46 -2.31 -3.17 12.01
N THR A 47 -2.22 -4.32 11.38
CA THR A 47 -0.95 -4.93 10.96
C THR A 47 -0.49 -4.32 9.64
N TYR A 48 0.83 -4.19 9.47
CA TYR A 48 1.38 -3.74 8.21
C TYR A 48 1.14 -4.75 7.09
N VAL A 49 0.81 -4.27 5.90
CA VAL A 49 0.27 -5.08 4.80
C VAL A 49 1.21 -6.22 4.38
N TYR A 50 2.52 -5.99 4.38
CA TYR A 50 3.51 -7.01 4.01
C TYR A 50 3.81 -8.04 5.11
N ASP A 51 3.28 -7.86 6.32
CA ASP A 51 3.40 -8.86 7.39
C ASP A 51 2.26 -9.90 7.30
N PHE A 52 1.21 -9.68 6.49
CA PHE A 52 0.10 -10.65 6.34
C PHE A 52 0.54 -12.02 5.80
N PRO A 53 1.41 -12.16 4.77
CA PRO A 53 1.90 -13.47 4.34
C PRO A 53 2.52 -14.29 5.49
N ASP A 54 3.26 -13.65 6.40
CA ASP A 54 3.82 -14.33 7.56
C ASP A 54 2.75 -14.72 8.58
N MET A 55 1.69 -13.91 8.74
CA MET A 55 0.52 -14.32 9.55
C MET A 55 -0.17 -15.56 8.97
N PHE A 56 -0.35 -15.64 7.64
CA PHE A 56 -0.87 -16.85 6.99
C PHE A 56 0.04 -18.06 7.24
N ARG A 57 1.37 -17.88 7.14
CA ARG A 57 2.34 -18.94 7.43
C ARG A 57 2.22 -19.44 8.88
N GLN A 58 2.11 -18.54 9.86
CA GLN A 58 1.95 -18.92 11.26
C GLN A 58 0.63 -19.64 11.52
N ALA A 59 -0.46 -19.20 10.88
CA ALA A 59 -1.76 -19.89 10.98
C ALA A 59 -1.70 -21.30 10.39
N LEU A 60 -1.03 -21.46 9.24
CA LEU A 60 -0.81 -22.78 8.62
C LEU A 60 0.04 -23.69 9.51
N MET A 61 1.09 -23.17 10.15
CA MET A 61 1.91 -23.94 11.09
C MET A 61 1.07 -24.51 12.22
N ARG A 62 0.24 -23.69 12.88
CA ARG A 62 -0.65 -24.15 13.96
C ARG A 62 -1.63 -25.21 13.50
N LEU A 63 -2.18 -25.02 12.30
CA LEU A 63 -3.14 -25.96 11.72
C LEU A 63 -2.48 -27.32 11.45
N TRP A 64 -1.23 -27.34 11.01
CA TRP A 64 -0.45 -28.58 10.88
C TRP A 64 -0.06 -29.19 12.22
N GLU A 65 0.32 -28.38 13.22
CA GLU A 65 0.62 -28.85 14.57
C GLU A 65 -0.59 -29.61 15.17
N GLU A 66 -1.78 -29.01 15.11
CA GLU A 66 -3.03 -29.65 15.57
C GLU A 66 -3.37 -30.92 14.78
N HIS A 67 -3.09 -30.96 13.47
CA HIS A 67 -3.37 -32.12 12.63
C HIS A 67 -2.44 -33.30 12.92
N VAL A 68 -1.14 -33.04 13.10
CA VAL A 68 -0.13 -34.07 13.41
C VAL A 68 -0.34 -34.67 14.80
N GLU A 69 -0.85 -33.89 15.77
CA GLU A 69 -1.27 -34.44 17.07
C GLU A 69 -2.32 -35.53 16.93
N MET A 70 -3.23 -35.40 15.96
CA MET A 70 -4.28 -36.39 15.67
C MET A 70 -3.83 -37.48 14.68
N HIS A 71 -2.87 -37.19 13.81
CA HIS A 71 -2.37 -38.08 12.75
C HIS A 71 -0.83 -38.08 12.70
N PRO A 72 -0.15 -38.79 13.62
CA PRO A 72 1.31 -38.73 13.77
C PRO A 72 2.11 -39.27 12.59
N ASP A 73 1.48 -40.09 11.75
CA ASP A 73 2.10 -40.77 10.61
C ASP A 73 2.09 -39.93 9.32
N GLU A 74 1.48 -38.73 9.33
CA GLU A 74 1.44 -37.84 8.17
C GLU A 74 2.61 -36.86 8.12
N ASP A 75 3.23 -36.76 6.94
CA ASP A 75 4.36 -35.86 6.71
C ASP A 75 3.91 -34.41 6.49
N VAL A 76 4.48 -33.49 7.27
CA VAL A 76 4.27 -32.05 7.10
C VAL A 76 5.06 -31.54 5.89
N PRO A 77 4.45 -30.76 4.98
CA PRO A 77 5.15 -30.17 3.86
C PRO A 77 6.30 -29.25 4.30
N ALA A 78 7.46 -29.37 3.64
CA ALA A 78 8.64 -28.55 3.92
C ALA A 78 8.39 -27.03 3.71
N CYS A 79 7.40 -26.68 2.87
CA CYS A 79 6.96 -25.32 2.65
C CYS A 79 5.44 -25.25 2.82
N LEU A 80 4.98 -24.42 3.77
CA LEU A 80 3.56 -24.26 4.07
C LEU A 80 2.87 -23.16 3.25
N LEU A 81 3.66 -22.21 2.73
CA LEU A 81 3.15 -21.05 1.99
C LEU A 81 4.15 -20.64 0.92
N ASN A 82 3.69 -20.65 -0.33
CA ASN A 82 4.31 -19.90 -1.43
C ASN A 82 3.52 -18.62 -1.69
N CYS A 83 4.20 -17.50 -1.89
CA CYS A 83 3.59 -16.19 -2.05
C CYS A 83 4.28 -15.43 -3.17
N VAL A 84 3.51 -14.96 -4.15
CA VAL A 84 4.00 -14.15 -5.27
C VAL A 84 3.12 -12.91 -5.38
N GLU A 85 3.74 -11.74 -5.41
CA GLU A 85 3.02 -10.47 -5.52
C GLU A 85 2.50 -10.28 -6.94
N LEU A 86 1.32 -9.67 -7.02
CA LEU A 86 0.63 -9.33 -8.26
C LEU A 86 0.61 -7.82 -8.41
N VAL A 87 1.18 -7.34 -9.51
CA VAL A 87 1.31 -5.90 -9.79
C VAL A 87 0.77 -5.56 -11.18
N LEU A 88 0.48 -4.28 -11.41
CA LEU A 88 0.15 -3.77 -12.74
C LEU A 88 1.44 -3.39 -13.48
N ASP A 89 1.63 -3.90 -14.68
CA ASP A 89 2.71 -3.46 -15.57
C ASP A 89 2.40 -2.10 -16.22
N GLY A 90 3.33 -1.56 -17.00
CA GLY A 90 3.15 -0.28 -17.71
C GLY A 90 2.01 -0.28 -18.74
N GLN A 91 1.44 -1.44 -19.06
CA GLN A 91 0.27 -1.61 -19.93
C GLN A 91 -1.00 -1.94 -19.13
N GLN A 92 -0.97 -1.76 -17.80
CA GLN A 92 -2.08 -2.03 -16.88
C GLN A 92 -2.54 -3.50 -16.85
N ARG A 93 -1.62 -4.43 -17.13
CA ARG A 93 -1.88 -5.87 -17.05
C ARG A 93 -1.34 -6.42 -15.73
N LEU A 94 -2.07 -7.38 -15.17
CA LEU A 94 -1.67 -8.01 -13.91
C LEU A 94 -0.58 -9.07 -14.16
N VAL A 95 0.59 -8.87 -13.56
CA VAL A 95 1.75 -9.75 -13.67
C VAL A 95 2.25 -10.20 -12.30
N GLU A 96 2.85 -11.38 -12.26
CA GLU A 96 3.55 -11.89 -11.07
C GLU A 96 4.94 -11.27 -10.99
N GLN A 97 5.27 -10.66 -9.85
CA GLN A 97 6.57 -10.04 -9.62
C GLN A 97 7.11 -10.39 -8.23
N LYS A 98 8.43 -10.65 -8.17
CA LYS A 98 9.16 -10.73 -6.91
C LYS A 98 9.85 -9.39 -6.69
N ARG A 99 9.36 -8.61 -5.73
CA ARG A 99 9.94 -7.32 -5.31
C ARG A 99 10.12 -7.29 -3.79
N LEU A 100 10.86 -6.31 -3.29
CA LEU A 100 11.05 -6.18 -1.85
C LEU A 100 9.76 -5.65 -1.19
N PRO A 101 9.45 -6.08 0.05
CA PRO A 101 8.35 -5.50 0.80
C PRO A 101 8.44 -3.98 0.86
N GLY A 102 7.29 -3.30 0.76
CA GLY A 102 7.21 -1.83 0.84
C GLY A 102 7.57 -1.08 -0.44
N GLU A 103 7.89 -1.77 -1.54
CA GLU A 103 8.09 -1.17 -2.87
C GLU A 103 6.76 -0.99 -3.64
N ASN A 104 5.62 -0.88 -2.95
CA ASN A 104 4.33 -0.63 -3.57
C ASN A 104 4.14 0.84 -3.97
N ASP A 105 3.81 1.07 -5.23
CA ASP A 105 3.55 2.40 -5.79
C ASP A 105 2.09 2.87 -5.60
N VAL A 106 1.22 1.98 -5.09
CA VAL A 106 -0.21 2.21 -4.91
C VAL A 106 -0.66 1.72 -3.53
N GLY A 107 -1.77 2.26 -3.02
CA GLY A 107 -2.32 1.92 -1.70
C GLY A 107 -3.03 0.56 -1.61
N MET A 108 -2.72 -0.34 -2.53
CA MET A 108 -3.32 -1.67 -2.66
C MET A 108 -2.23 -2.68 -3.01
N VAL A 109 -2.26 -3.84 -2.37
CA VAL A 109 -1.33 -4.94 -2.63
C VAL A 109 -2.14 -6.21 -2.87
N ALA A 110 -1.67 -7.04 -3.81
CA ALA A 110 -2.29 -8.31 -4.10
C ALA A 110 -1.23 -9.41 -4.21
N TRP A 111 -1.58 -10.63 -3.81
CA TRP A 111 -0.73 -11.80 -3.92
C TRP A 111 -1.50 -12.99 -4.47
N ARG A 112 -0.83 -13.81 -5.26
CA ARG A 112 -1.19 -15.22 -5.41
C ARG A 112 -0.46 -16.00 -4.32
N MET A 113 -1.24 -16.62 -3.44
CA MET A 113 -0.72 -17.48 -2.38
C MET A 113 -1.10 -18.93 -2.67
N THR A 114 -0.13 -19.84 -2.61
CA THR A 114 -0.36 -21.28 -2.59
C THR A 114 -0.23 -21.74 -1.14
N LEU A 115 -1.35 -22.14 -0.54
CA LEU A 115 -1.44 -22.61 0.84
C LEU A 115 -1.37 -24.13 0.84
N PHE A 116 -0.47 -24.71 1.63
CA PHE A 116 -0.38 -26.16 1.82
C PHE A 116 -1.08 -26.49 3.14
N THR A 117 -2.28 -27.02 3.09
CA THR A 117 -3.10 -27.39 4.26
C THR A 117 -3.23 -28.91 4.35
N PRO A 118 -3.57 -29.49 5.51
CA PRO A 118 -3.79 -30.94 5.63
C PRO A 118 -4.85 -31.48 4.67
N GLU A 119 -5.90 -30.70 4.37
CA GLU A 119 -6.93 -31.11 3.40
C GLU A 119 -6.44 -31.03 1.95
N TYR A 120 -5.44 -30.18 1.68
CA TYR A 120 -4.81 -30.02 0.37
C TYR A 120 -3.27 -29.99 0.49
N PRO A 121 -2.61 -31.14 0.78
CA PRO A 121 -1.16 -31.18 0.99
C PRO A 121 -0.36 -30.87 -0.27
N ASN A 122 -0.97 -31.01 -1.45
CA ASN A 122 -0.38 -30.61 -2.74
C ASN A 122 -0.49 -29.10 -3.01
N GLY A 123 -1.15 -28.35 -2.13
CA GLY A 123 -1.35 -26.91 -2.24
C GLY A 123 -2.70 -26.53 -2.84
N ARG A 124 -3.23 -25.39 -2.39
CA ARG A 124 -4.40 -24.72 -2.94
C ARG A 124 -4.11 -23.24 -3.14
N ASP A 125 -4.45 -22.73 -4.32
CA ASP A 125 -4.21 -21.32 -4.66
C ASP A 125 -5.36 -20.44 -4.16
N VAL A 126 -4.99 -19.24 -3.69
CA VAL A 126 -5.91 -18.15 -3.37
C VAL A 126 -5.33 -16.82 -3.86
N ILE A 127 -6.21 -15.87 -4.20
CA ILE A 127 -5.81 -14.47 -4.41
C ILE A 127 -6.12 -13.70 -3.14
N VAL A 128 -5.10 -13.08 -2.54
CA VAL A 128 -5.26 -12.20 -1.38
C VAL A 128 -5.05 -10.77 -1.83
N ILE A 129 -5.97 -9.88 -1.48
CA ILE A 129 -5.89 -8.45 -1.78
C ILE A 129 -5.98 -7.70 -0.44
N ALA A 130 -5.15 -6.69 -0.24
CA ALA A 130 -5.13 -5.92 0.99
C ALA A 130 -4.82 -4.44 0.72
N ASN A 131 -5.45 -3.55 1.48
CA ASN A 131 -5.08 -2.13 1.45
C ASN A 131 -3.78 -1.90 2.24
N ASP A 132 -2.95 -0.99 1.73
CA ASP A 132 -1.86 -0.42 2.50
C ASP A 132 -2.32 0.87 3.19
N ILE A 133 -2.68 0.77 4.48
CA ILE A 133 -3.08 1.94 5.28
C ILE A 133 -1.96 2.99 5.40
N THR A 134 -0.71 2.58 5.21
CA THR A 134 0.47 3.46 5.30
C THR A 134 0.66 4.30 4.04
N PHE A 135 -0.12 4.03 2.99
CA PHE A 135 -0.13 4.75 1.73
C PHE A 135 -1.45 5.52 1.60
N LEU A 136 -1.41 6.84 1.76
CA LEU A 136 -2.59 7.73 1.67
C LEU A 136 -3.80 7.19 2.46
N LEU A 137 -3.58 6.68 3.69
CA LEU A 137 -4.60 6.11 4.58
C LEU A 137 -5.41 4.96 3.96
N GLY A 138 -4.81 4.23 3.02
CA GLY A 138 -5.46 3.12 2.32
C GLY A 138 -6.63 3.57 1.45
N THR A 139 -6.63 4.81 0.97
CA THR A 139 -7.71 5.35 0.12
C THR A 139 -7.72 4.70 -1.27
N PHE A 140 -8.91 4.50 -1.80
CA PHE A 140 -9.12 3.99 -3.15
C PHE A 140 -8.99 5.10 -4.19
N GLY A 141 -7.92 5.05 -4.97
CA GLY A 141 -7.78 5.83 -6.21
C GLY A 141 -7.92 4.93 -7.45
N PRO A 142 -7.85 5.52 -8.66
CA PRO A 142 -8.04 4.76 -9.90
C PRO A 142 -7.08 3.59 -10.11
N GLN A 143 -5.84 3.71 -9.64
CA GLN A 143 -4.83 2.66 -9.76
C GLN A 143 -5.08 1.52 -8.74
N GLU A 144 -5.46 1.87 -7.51
CA GLU A 144 -5.85 0.90 -6.48
C GLU A 144 -7.10 0.10 -6.92
N ASP A 145 -8.10 0.79 -7.47
CA ASP A 145 -9.31 0.18 -8.02
C ASP A 145 -8.99 -0.78 -9.17
N LEU A 146 -8.08 -0.38 -10.07
CA LEU A 146 -7.67 -1.19 -11.20
C LEU A 146 -6.93 -2.46 -10.77
N LEU A 147 -6.02 -2.35 -9.79
CA LEU A 147 -5.32 -3.52 -9.24
C LEU A 147 -6.33 -4.48 -8.59
N PHE A 148 -7.24 -3.95 -7.77
CA PHE A 148 -8.31 -4.73 -7.14
C PHE A 148 -9.18 -5.45 -8.17
N PHE A 149 -9.60 -4.73 -9.22
CA PHE A 149 -10.40 -5.27 -10.31
C PHE A 149 -9.67 -6.40 -11.04
N LYS A 150 -8.43 -6.18 -11.46
CA LYS A 150 -7.62 -7.14 -12.21
C LYS A 150 -7.28 -8.38 -11.38
N ALA A 151 -6.90 -8.22 -10.12
CA ALA A 151 -6.67 -9.34 -9.21
C ALA A 151 -7.95 -10.16 -8.98
N SER A 152 -9.10 -9.48 -8.83
CA SER A 152 -10.41 -10.14 -8.72
C SER A 152 -10.81 -10.88 -10.01
N GLU A 153 -10.53 -10.30 -11.17
CA GLU A 153 -10.73 -10.93 -12.48
C GLU A 153 -9.88 -12.21 -12.60
N ARG A 154 -8.60 -12.15 -12.20
CA ARG A 154 -7.72 -13.32 -12.20
C ARG A 154 -8.24 -14.44 -11.29
N ALA A 155 -8.72 -14.11 -10.09
CA ALA A 155 -9.30 -15.09 -9.18
C ALA A 155 -10.50 -15.83 -9.82
N ARG A 156 -11.38 -15.10 -10.51
CA ARG A 156 -12.52 -15.68 -11.24
C ARG A 156 -12.09 -16.55 -12.42
N GLN A 157 -11.10 -16.10 -13.21
CA GLN A 157 -10.58 -16.87 -14.34
C GLN A 157 -9.96 -18.21 -13.91
N MET A 158 -9.29 -18.22 -12.75
CA MET A 158 -8.69 -19.43 -12.17
C MET A 158 -9.69 -20.26 -11.34
N ALA A 159 -10.91 -19.76 -11.13
CA ALA A 159 -11.92 -20.35 -10.24
C ALA A 159 -11.41 -20.61 -8.80
N ILE A 160 -10.57 -19.70 -8.27
CA ILE A 160 -9.99 -19.81 -6.93
C ILE A 160 -10.57 -18.76 -5.97
N PRO A 161 -10.53 -19.01 -4.64
CA PRO A 161 -10.99 -18.05 -3.65
C PRO A 161 -10.25 -16.72 -3.72
N ARG A 162 -11.00 -15.63 -3.49
CA ARG A 162 -10.46 -14.27 -3.33
C ARG A 162 -10.70 -13.79 -1.91
N LEU A 163 -9.61 -13.59 -1.17
CA LEU A 163 -9.61 -13.02 0.18
C LEU A 163 -9.32 -11.53 0.09
N TYR A 164 -10.06 -10.72 0.84
CA TYR A 164 -9.84 -9.28 0.90
C TYR A 164 -9.68 -8.83 2.35
N ILE A 165 -8.53 -8.22 2.65
CA ILE A 165 -8.22 -7.66 3.96
C ILE A 165 -8.44 -6.14 3.90
N SER A 166 -9.53 -5.71 4.54
CA SER A 166 -10.00 -4.33 4.50
C SER A 166 -9.40 -3.51 5.64
N ALA A 167 -8.50 -2.59 5.31
CA ALA A 167 -8.01 -1.55 6.20
C ALA A 167 -7.89 -0.23 5.41
N ASN A 168 -9.03 0.43 5.19
CA ASN A 168 -9.15 1.60 4.33
C ASN A 168 -10.00 2.72 4.95
N SER A 169 -9.91 3.90 4.34
CA SER A 169 -10.70 5.08 4.67
C SER A 169 -11.72 5.43 3.58
N GLY A 170 -12.06 4.48 2.70
CA GLY A 170 -12.95 4.69 1.55
C GLY A 170 -12.28 5.32 0.33
N ALA A 171 -13.10 5.97 -0.52
CA ALA A 171 -12.64 6.61 -1.76
C ALA A 171 -11.69 7.77 -1.46
N ARG A 172 -10.69 7.97 -2.32
CA ARG A 172 -9.78 9.10 -2.21
C ARG A 172 -10.54 10.40 -2.45
N ILE A 173 -10.66 11.20 -1.40
CA ILE A 173 -11.19 12.56 -1.47
C ILE A 173 -10.01 13.49 -1.71
N GLY A 174 -10.04 14.24 -2.81
CA GLY A 174 -9.03 15.24 -3.13
C GLY A 174 -9.70 16.45 -3.78
N LEU A 175 -9.19 17.64 -3.45
CA LEU A 175 -9.48 18.86 -4.21
C LEU A 175 -8.30 19.12 -5.15
N ALA A 176 -8.52 19.85 -6.24
CA ALA A 176 -7.46 20.28 -7.14
C ALA A 176 -6.58 21.33 -6.42
N GLU A 177 -5.52 20.87 -5.74
CA GLU A 177 -4.61 21.73 -4.96
C GLU A 177 -3.92 22.76 -5.86
N GLU A 178 -3.69 22.44 -7.14
CA GLU A 178 -3.13 23.36 -8.13
C GLU A 178 -4.07 24.53 -8.45
N VAL A 179 -5.40 24.35 -8.30
CA VAL A 179 -6.40 25.40 -8.53
C VAL A 179 -6.73 26.15 -7.25
N LYS A 180 -6.67 25.46 -6.10
CA LYS A 180 -7.09 25.96 -4.79
C LYS A 180 -6.41 27.27 -4.37
N HIS A 181 -5.15 27.46 -4.74
CA HIS A 181 -4.39 28.68 -4.43
C HIS A 181 -4.46 29.75 -5.51
N LEU A 182 -5.11 29.47 -6.64
CA LEU A 182 -5.11 30.34 -7.81
C LEU A 182 -6.44 31.06 -8.03
N PHE A 183 -7.56 30.48 -7.56
CA PHE A 183 -8.88 31.08 -7.73
C PHE A 183 -9.08 32.29 -6.80
N ASN A 184 -9.86 33.24 -7.29
CA ASN A 184 -10.32 34.41 -6.57
C ASN A 184 -11.84 34.37 -6.43
N VAL A 185 -12.37 35.10 -5.46
CA VAL A 185 -13.80 35.18 -5.19
C VAL A 185 -14.32 36.54 -5.66
N ALA A 186 -15.31 36.55 -6.56
CA ALA A 186 -16.00 37.76 -6.96
C ALA A 186 -17.10 38.07 -5.94
N TRP A 187 -16.77 38.82 -4.88
CA TRP A 187 -17.71 39.20 -3.83
C TRP A 187 -18.85 40.08 -4.36
N VAL A 188 -20.02 39.98 -3.72
CA VAL A 188 -21.12 40.93 -3.97
C VAL A 188 -20.71 42.33 -3.52
N ASP A 189 -20.06 42.42 -2.36
CA ASP A 189 -19.49 43.63 -1.77
C ASP A 189 -18.09 43.29 -1.22
N PRO A 190 -16.98 43.75 -1.84
CA PRO A 190 -15.63 43.46 -1.38
C PRO A 190 -15.34 43.94 0.05
N SER A 191 -16.09 44.93 0.55
CA SER A 191 -15.94 45.44 1.91
C SER A 191 -16.74 44.65 2.95
N ASN A 192 -17.71 43.83 2.51
CA ASN A 192 -18.55 43.01 3.39
C ASN A 192 -18.79 41.61 2.79
N PRO A 193 -17.85 40.67 2.97
CA PRO A 193 -17.93 39.30 2.44
C PRO A 193 -19.15 38.49 2.90
N ASP A 194 -19.74 38.82 4.05
CA ASP A 194 -20.91 38.10 4.61
C ASP A 194 -22.16 38.25 3.73
N LYS A 195 -22.19 39.24 2.83
CA LYS A 195 -23.24 39.39 1.80
C LYS A 195 -23.16 38.33 0.70
N GLY A 196 -22.13 37.47 0.72
CA GLY A 196 -21.94 36.39 -0.23
C GLY A 196 -21.12 36.78 -1.46
N TYR A 197 -21.02 35.83 -2.39
CA TYR A 197 -20.22 35.95 -3.62
C TYR A 197 -21.05 35.60 -4.85
N LYS A 198 -20.59 36.08 -6.02
CA LYS A 198 -21.22 35.85 -7.31
C LYS A 198 -20.68 34.58 -7.98
N TYR A 199 -19.35 34.48 -8.09
CA TYR A 199 -18.66 33.38 -8.75
C TYR A 199 -17.20 33.28 -8.29
N LEU A 200 -16.55 32.16 -8.62
CA LEU A 200 -15.10 32.00 -8.52
C LEU A 200 -14.47 32.31 -9.88
N TYR A 201 -13.33 32.98 -9.90
CA TYR A 201 -12.65 33.33 -11.14
C TYR A 201 -11.14 33.19 -11.04
N LEU A 202 -10.50 33.05 -12.20
CA LEU A 202 -9.05 33.12 -12.34
C LEU A 202 -8.68 34.43 -13.01
N THR A 203 -7.61 35.06 -12.56
CA THR A 203 -7.01 36.16 -13.34
C THR A 203 -6.47 35.59 -14.67
N PRO A 204 -6.33 36.40 -15.72
CA PRO A 204 -5.75 35.95 -16.99
C PRO A 204 -4.36 35.32 -16.81
N GLU A 205 -3.57 35.83 -15.86
CA GLU A 205 -2.26 35.28 -15.50
C GLU A 205 -2.36 33.89 -14.85
N ASN A 206 -3.28 33.70 -13.89
CA ASN A 206 -3.46 32.42 -13.22
C ASN A 206 -4.13 31.39 -14.14
N PHE A 207 -5.06 31.79 -15.00
CA PHE A 207 -5.66 30.92 -16.00
C PHE A 207 -4.61 30.35 -16.96
N LYS A 208 -3.66 31.18 -17.43
CA LYS A 208 -2.56 30.69 -18.28
C LYS A 208 -1.76 29.56 -17.63
N LYS A 209 -1.49 29.64 -16.33
CA LYS A 209 -0.72 28.62 -15.57
C LYS A 209 -1.41 27.24 -15.57
N VAL A 210 -2.74 27.22 -15.49
CA VAL A 210 -3.53 25.96 -15.41
C VAL A 210 -4.09 25.49 -16.74
N SER A 211 -4.19 26.37 -17.73
CA SER A 211 -4.67 26.03 -19.08
C SER A 211 -3.75 25.04 -19.81
N ALA A 212 -2.44 25.11 -19.57
CA ALA A 212 -1.45 24.23 -20.20
C ALA A 212 -1.61 22.75 -19.81
N VAL A 213 -2.21 22.48 -18.66
CA VAL A 213 -2.42 21.13 -18.11
C VAL A 213 -3.90 20.72 -18.12
N ASN A 214 -4.77 21.51 -18.78
CA ASN A 214 -6.22 21.28 -18.85
C ASN A 214 -6.90 21.09 -17.47
N SER A 215 -6.41 21.76 -16.42
CA SER A 215 -6.96 21.59 -15.06
C SER A 215 -8.35 22.21 -14.87
N VAL A 216 -8.75 23.18 -15.69
CA VAL A 216 -10.03 23.90 -15.54
C VAL A 216 -10.66 24.21 -16.90
N ASN A 217 -11.99 24.20 -16.95
CA ASN A 217 -12.77 24.81 -18.02
C ASN A 217 -13.36 26.13 -17.49
N ALA A 218 -13.10 27.25 -18.17
CA ALA A 218 -13.52 28.58 -17.72
C ALA A 218 -14.10 29.41 -18.88
N GLU A 219 -15.10 30.22 -18.57
CA GLU A 219 -15.68 31.17 -19.52
C GLU A 219 -15.12 32.58 -19.28
N LEU A 220 -14.83 33.30 -20.36
CA LEU A 220 -14.36 34.68 -20.27
C LEU A 220 -15.53 35.60 -19.91
N THR A 221 -15.54 36.13 -18.70
CA THR A 221 -16.50 37.15 -18.27
C THR A 221 -16.00 38.57 -18.56
N GLU A 222 -16.91 39.46 -18.96
CA GLU A 222 -16.58 40.87 -19.21
C GLU A 222 -15.96 41.54 -17.97
N ILE A 223 -14.95 42.36 -18.22
CA ILE A 223 -14.14 43.00 -17.19
C ILE A 223 -14.92 44.20 -16.62
N CYS A 224 -15.70 44.01 -15.56
CA CYS A 224 -16.13 45.13 -14.74
C CYS A 224 -14.96 45.61 -13.87
N TRP A 225 -14.08 46.45 -14.43
CA TRP A 225 -13.23 47.32 -13.63
C TRP A 225 -14.15 48.25 -12.81
N PRO A 226 -14.05 48.31 -11.46
CA PRO A 226 -14.86 49.23 -10.67
C PRO A 226 -14.44 50.70 -10.81
N TYR A 227 -13.49 51.03 -11.71
CA TYR A 227 -12.85 52.34 -11.80
C TYR A 227 -12.58 52.74 -13.26
N CYS A 228 -13.63 53.08 -13.99
CA CYS A 228 -13.54 54.12 -15.01
C CYS A 228 -14.53 55.22 -14.59
N TRP A 229 -13.97 56.42 -14.40
CA TRP A 229 -14.63 57.64 -13.92
C TRP A 229 -15.87 58.04 -14.71
#